data_AF-A0A5C1B0K9-F1
#
_entry.id   AF-A0A5C1B0K9-F1
#
_cell.length_a   1.000
_cell.length_b   1.000
_cell.length_c   1.000
_cell.angle_alpha   90.00
_cell.angle_beta   90.00
_cell.angle_gamma   90.00
#
_symmetry.space_group_name_H-M   'P 1'
#
loop_
_entity.id
_entity.type
_entity.pdbx_description
1 polymer ?
#
loop_
_entity_poly.entity_id
_entity_poly.type
_entity_poly.pdbx_seq_one_letter_code
_entity_poly.pdbx_strand_id
1 'polypeptide(L)'
;MLTDLADRYGNPREPAGIPDAIAGGAVSKVDQRNFYLHYLRGLAALFVVLYHCSEYLSVYRGDHRFLSIFGGFLGAYGVAIFFAISGYLIAEVLRRDDPARFVMSRVARIYPLMLIMVGLFALALLLVGAPRGINLISLSLVPSGPRGYFLAVEWTLLYEMSYYIGLGLLGFVGLAAFRTRIVIAWLGLLCFAYSLGGREHVEGLPILSDIPLSIVTLPFLLGYLASEAQSRGWLHPLLACLALPLAIASILPQEAHFRLFIGLSASFLVAGLICAPAVGSRGWLSRAGARLGDASYALYLCHVPMITILGALLGAAAPAPLVWVSWLIGSIGVALLLGPLDVALYRRLKRAIDAARPARLRAAALAFTAAFLVIAFVTGREARQAEAQLEQARRILMTPTLSEGEAVRADVDQVERLPKGTWVIRGYAIDLAAPDLVAHFAIRQNGSILGIVGMRRVRPDMVTMFERPDLKGKRFGFMLLLDGVDCAKGPLEGFIAIEDGRAVQLPADRLSTLCLQ
;
A
#
# COMPACT_ATOMS: atom_id res chain seq x y z
N MET A 1 53.75 -29.59 -28.40
CA MET A 1 53.59 -28.12 -28.47
C MET A 1 52.25 -27.83 -29.13
N LEU A 2 51.17 -27.91 -28.33
CA LEU A 2 49.75 -27.52 -28.59
C LEU A 2 48.81 -28.37 -27.70
N THR A 3 49.00 -28.34 -26.38
CA THR A 3 48.12 -29.00 -25.40
C THR A 3 48.21 -28.34 -24.02
N ASP A 4 48.20 -26.99 -23.96
CA ASP A 4 48.32 -26.29 -22.66
C ASP A 4 47.63 -24.91 -22.57
N LEU A 5 46.43 -24.76 -23.15
CA LEU A 5 45.68 -23.48 -23.11
C LEU A 5 44.16 -23.61 -22.88
N ALA A 6 43.66 -24.75 -22.38
CA ALA A 6 42.21 -24.96 -22.18
C ALA A 6 41.73 -25.00 -20.71
N ASP A 7 42.60 -24.92 -19.71
CA ASP A 7 42.24 -25.12 -18.30
C ASP A 7 42.09 -23.82 -17.45
N ARG A 8 41.93 -22.65 -18.08
CA ARG A 8 41.80 -21.36 -17.36
C ARG A 8 40.40 -20.76 -17.22
N TYR A 9 39.34 -21.50 -17.55
CA TYR A 9 37.97 -21.03 -17.29
C TYR A 9 37.18 -22.05 -16.48
N GLY A 10 37.53 -22.12 -15.20
CA GLY A 10 36.77 -22.82 -14.18
C GLY A 10 35.36 -22.24 -14.01
N ASN A 11 34.39 -23.11 -14.23
CA ASN A 11 33.01 -23.12 -13.79
C ASN A 11 32.69 -22.16 -12.61
N PRO A 12 31.73 -21.21 -12.71
CA PRO A 12 31.31 -20.40 -11.57
C PRO A 12 30.60 -21.30 -10.54
N ARG A 13 31.29 -21.56 -9.42
CA ARG A 13 30.72 -22.25 -8.26
C ARG A 13 29.54 -21.46 -7.70
N GLU A 14 28.45 -22.18 -7.44
CA GLU A 14 27.26 -21.73 -6.70
C GLU A 14 27.65 -21.11 -5.33
N PRO A 15 26.96 -20.06 -4.84
CA PRO A 15 27.08 -19.68 -3.44
C PRO A 15 26.32 -20.71 -2.58
N ALA A 16 27.07 -21.68 -2.08
CA ALA A 16 26.66 -22.57 -1.00
C ALA A 16 26.30 -21.77 0.26
N GLY A 17 25.33 -22.28 1.03
CA GLY A 17 24.83 -21.66 2.25
C GLY A 17 25.94 -21.38 3.28
N ILE A 18 25.72 -20.32 4.06
CA ILE A 18 26.57 -19.87 5.17
C ILE A 18 26.88 -21.05 6.10
N PRO A 19 28.15 -21.51 6.19
CA PRO A 19 28.60 -22.39 7.26
C PRO A 19 29.06 -21.52 8.44
N ASP A 20 28.70 -21.93 9.66
CA ASP A 20 29.33 -21.44 10.87
C ASP A 20 30.83 -21.81 10.86
N ALA A 21 31.71 -20.82 10.68
CA ALA A 21 33.12 -20.92 11.06
C ALA A 21 33.74 -19.53 11.24
N ILE A 22 34.04 -19.20 12.50
CA ILE A 22 34.84 -18.05 12.91
C ILE A 22 36.31 -18.35 12.56
N ALA A 23 36.86 -17.67 11.54
CA ALA A 23 38.30 -17.36 11.44
C ALA A 23 38.57 -16.35 10.30
N GLY A 24 39.04 -15.15 10.66
CA GLY A 24 40.04 -14.36 9.91
C GLY A 24 39.86 -13.97 8.43
N GLY A 25 38.73 -14.24 7.77
CA GLY A 25 38.54 -13.90 6.35
C GLY A 25 37.93 -12.51 6.15
N ALA A 26 38.52 -11.70 5.26
CA ALA A 26 37.92 -10.44 4.81
C ALA A 26 36.52 -10.72 4.23
N VAL A 27 35.48 -10.27 4.95
CA VAL A 27 34.10 -10.32 4.44
C VAL A 27 34.06 -9.54 3.12
N SER A 28 33.48 -10.12 2.07
CA SER A 28 33.46 -9.49 0.76
C SER A 28 32.70 -8.15 0.80
N LYS A 29 33.09 -7.18 -0.03
CA LYS A 29 32.37 -5.88 -0.14
C LYS A 29 30.87 -6.07 -0.45
N VAL A 30 30.51 -7.16 -1.15
CA VAL A 30 29.12 -7.51 -1.47
C VAL A 30 28.36 -7.98 -0.23
N ASP A 31 28.96 -8.83 0.60
CA ASP A 31 28.34 -9.33 1.84
C ASP A 31 28.16 -8.22 2.88
N GLN A 32 29.07 -7.25 2.94
CA GLN A 32 29.00 -6.09 3.84
C GLN A 32 27.95 -5.08 3.39
N ARG A 33 27.82 -4.84 2.09
CA ARG A 33 26.78 -3.96 1.54
C ARG A 33 25.38 -4.51 1.83
N ASN A 34 25.22 -5.83 1.71
CA ASN A 34 23.98 -6.51 2.10
C ASN A 34 23.68 -6.28 3.58
N PHE A 35 24.70 -6.17 4.43
CA PHE A 35 24.53 -6.00 5.86
C PHE A 35 23.92 -4.65 6.28
N TYR A 36 24.41 -3.52 5.74
CA TYR A 36 23.81 -2.20 6.03
C TYR A 36 22.35 -2.13 5.57
N LEU A 37 22.07 -2.68 4.38
CA LEU A 37 20.72 -2.74 3.85
C LEU A 37 19.79 -3.60 4.72
N HIS A 38 20.29 -4.70 5.28
CA HIS A 38 19.50 -5.54 6.20
C HIS A 38 19.13 -4.79 7.48
N TYR A 39 20.08 -4.07 8.10
CA TYR A 39 19.75 -3.25 9.27
C TYR A 39 18.77 -2.14 8.95
N LEU A 40 19.00 -1.46 7.82
CA LEU A 40 18.16 -0.35 7.41
C LEU A 40 16.72 -0.82 7.15
N ARG A 41 16.52 -2.04 6.63
CA ARG A 41 15.20 -2.67 6.52
C ARG A 41 14.56 -2.95 7.88
N GLY A 42 15.32 -3.45 8.85
CA GLY A 42 14.83 -3.67 10.22
C GLY A 42 14.41 -2.36 10.89
N LEU A 43 15.21 -1.31 10.73
CA LEU A 43 14.91 0.04 11.23
C LEU A 43 13.67 0.64 10.54
N ALA A 44 13.57 0.51 9.21
CA ALA A 44 12.43 0.98 8.44
C ALA A 44 11.13 0.27 8.88
N ALA A 45 11.16 -1.05 9.10
CA ALA A 45 10.02 -1.77 9.65
C ALA A 45 9.62 -1.21 11.03
N LEU A 46 10.59 -0.95 11.90
CA LEU A 46 10.33 -0.40 13.22
C LEU A 46 9.69 1.00 13.15
N PHE A 47 10.15 1.89 12.26
CA PHE A 47 9.52 3.20 12.07
C PHE A 47 8.04 3.09 11.66
N VAL A 48 7.72 2.17 10.75
CA VAL A 48 6.33 1.91 10.32
C VAL A 48 5.48 1.39 11.48
N VAL A 49 6.00 0.44 12.26
CA VAL A 49 5.27 -0.13 13.41
C VAL A 49 5.06 0.89 14.51
N LEU A 50 6.07 1.70 14.83
CA LEU A 50 5.96 2.78 15.83
C LEU A 50 4.92 3.82 15.41
N TYR A 51 4.91 4.20 14.13
CA TYR A 51 3.89 5.09 13.59
C TYR A 51 2.49 4.49 13.75
N HIS A 52 2.25 3.28 13.22
CA HIS A 52 0.92 2.68 13.28
C HIS A 52 0.47 2.37 14.70
N CYS A 53 1.33 1.89 15.61
CA CYS A 53 0.94 1.73 17.02
C CYS A 53 0.45 3.07 17.62
N SER A 54 1.07 4.18 17.23
CA SER A 54 0.73 5.52 17.73
C SER A 54 -0.52 6.10 17.07
N GLU A 55 -0.65 5.96 15.76
CA GLU A 55 -1.83 6.34 14.97
C GLU A 55 -3.07 5.56 15.45
N TYR A 56 -2.97 4.23 15.54
CA TYR A 56 -4.07 3.39 16.02
C TYR A 56 -4.40 3.64 17.49
N LEU A 57 -3.45 4.06 18.33
CA LEU A 57 -3.76 4.42 19.72
C LEU A 57 -4.54 5.74 19.77
N SER A 58 -4.10 6.73 19.01
CA SER A 58 -4.82 7.99 18.81
C SER A 58 -6.23 7.72 18.27
N VAL A 59 -6.35 6.86 17.26
CA VAL A 59 -7.61 6.47 16.64
C VAL A 59 -8.48 5.65 17.60
N TYR A 60 -7.98 4.66 18.32
CA TYR A 60 -8.85 3.78 19.13
C TYR A 60 -9.08 4.27 20.56
N ARG A 61 -8.18 5.09 21.11
CA ARG A 61 -8.20 5.52 22.51
C ARG A 61 -8.20 7.03 22.69
N GLY A 62 -8.10 7.83 21.62
CA GLY A 62 -8.00 9.29 21.70
C GLY A 62 -6.70 9.79 22.34
N ASP A 63 -5.69 8.93 22.49
CA ASP A 63 -4.42 9.28 23.12
C ASP A 63 -3.37 9.61 22.07
N HIS A 64 -3.02 10.89 21.98
CA HIS A 64 -2.11 11.42 20.97
C HIS A 64 -0.63 11.46 21.39
N ARG A 65 -0.28 11.04 22.62
CA ARG A 65 1.06 11.27 23.21
C ARG A 65 2.20 10.64 22.41
N PHE A 66 1.95 9.48 21.80
CA PHE A 66 2.97 8.77 21.02
C PHE A 66 2.95 9.24 19.57
N LEU A 67 1.81 9.73 19.07
CA LEU A 67 1.69 10.21 17.69
C LEU A 67 2.48 11.51 17.49
N SER A 68 2.60 12.35 18.52
CA SER A 68 3.46 13.55 18.48
C SER A 68 4.96 13.23 18.39
N ILE A 69 5.37 12.03 18.81
CA ILE A 69 6.77 11.56 18.77
C ILE A 69 7.01 10.71 17.52
N PHE A 70 6.12 9.75 17.26
CA PHE A 70 6.18 8.78 16.17
C PHE A 70 5.11 9.11 15.12
N GLY A 71 5.16 10.33 14.57
CA GLY A 71 4.19 10.85 13.61
C GLY A 71 4.33 10.28 12.19
N GLY A 72 3.50 10.79 11.28
CA GLY A 72 3.42 10.32 9.88
C GLY A 72 4.73 10.33 9.11
N PHE A 73 5.67 11.21 9.49
CA PHE A 73 7.04 11.21 8.97
C PHE A 73 7.71 9.84 9.11
N LEU A 74 7.65 9.19 10.27
CA LEU A 74 8.33 7.89 10.49
C LEU A 74 7.75 6.80 9.59
N GLY A 75 6.43 6.70 9.51
CA GLY A 75 5.76 5.73 8.65
C GLY A 75 6.11 5.92 7.18
N ALA A 76 5.98 7.15 6.68
CA ALA A 76 6.31 7.48 5.29
C ALA A 76 7.80 7.29 4.97
N TYR A 77 8.70 7.65 5.90
CA TYR A 77 10.14 7.50 5.74
C TYR A 77 10.57 6.03 5.71
N GLY A 78 10.00 5.19 6.59
CA GLY A 78 10.22 3.75 6.58
C GLY A 78 9.80 3.11 5.24
N VAL A 79 8.62 3.48 4.71
CA VAL A 79 8.17 3.01 3.38
C VAL A 79 9.11 3.48 2.26
N ALA A 80 9.52 4.75 2.27
CA ALA A 80 10.44 5.28 1.26
C ALA A 80 11.81 4.58 1.29
N ILE A 81 12.31 4.22 2.47
CA ILE A 81 13.52 3.41 2.64
C ILE A 81 13.33 2.02 2.00
N PHE A 82 12.22 1.33 2.28
CA PHE A 82 11.95 0.04 1.65
C PHE A 82 11.97 0.14 0.12
N PHE A 83 11.35 1.17 -0.44
CA PHE A 83 11.29 1.37 -1.88
C PHE A 83 12.64 1.70 -2.50
N ALA A 84 13.46 2.54 -1.85
CA ALA A 84 14.83 2.80 -2.29
C ALA A 84 15.70 1.53 -2.27
N ILE A 85 15.60 0.71 -1.21
CA ILE A 85 16.31 -0.57 -1.12
C ILE A 85 15.81 -1.55 -2.18
N SER A 86 14.49 -1.65 -2.38
CA SER A 86 13.91 -2.53 -3.40
C SER A 86 14.38 -2.13 -4.80
N GLY A 87 14.28 -0.84 -5.18
CA GLY A 87 14.77 -0.35 -6.47
C GLY A 87 16.22 -0.71 -6.72
N TYR A 88 17.07 -0.53 -5.70
CA TYR A 88 18.48 -0.90 -5.72
C TYR A 88 18.69 -2.41 -5.95
N LEU A 89 18.07 -3.26 -5.11
CA LEU A 89 18.25 -4.71 -5.19
C LEU A 89 17.73 -5.29 -6.51
N ILE A 90 16.64 -4.74 -7.05
CA ILE A 90 16.03 -5.20 -8.31
C ILE A 90 16.96 -4.94 -9.49
N ALA A 91 17.61 -3.79 -9.54
CA ALA A 91 18.61 -3.48 -10.56
C ALA A 91 19.77 -4.51 -10.55
N GLU A 92 20.18 -4.99 -9.37
CA GLU A 92 21.18 -6.04 -9.26
C GLU A 92 20.69 -7.40 -9.72
N VAL A 93 19.46 -7.79 -9.33
CA VAL A 93 18.87 -9.07 -9.73
C VAL A 93 18.64 -9.11 -11.25
N LEU A 94 18.16 -8.02 -11.85
CA LEU A 94 17.88 -7.93 -13.29
C LEU A 94 19.12 -8.04 -14.19
N ARG A 95 20.31 -7.79 -13.65
CA ARG A 95 21.59 -8.03 -14.36
C ARG A 95 21.98 -9.50 -14.38
N ARG A 96 21.45 -10.30 -13.45
CA ARG A 96 21.81 -11.71 -13.25
C ARG A 96 20.75 -12.67 -13.80
N ASP A 97 19.49 -12.38 -13.56
CA ASP A 97 18.38 -13.28 -13.84
C ASP A 97 17.73 -12.99 -15.19
N ASP A 98 17.33 -14.05 -15.90
CA ASP A 98 16.44 -13.94 -17.05
C ASP A 98 15.04 -13.43 -16.63
N PRO A 99 14.23 -12.86 -17.54
CA PRO A 99 12.95 -12.25 -17.18
C PRO A 99 11.97 -13.18 -16.47
N ALA A 100 11.93 -14.47 -16.84
CA ALA A 100 11.02 -15.43 -16.24
C ALA A 100 11.45 -15.80 -14.82
N ARG A 101 12.75 -16.07 -14.63
CA ARG A 101 13.32 -16.33 -13.30
C ARG A 101 13.18 -15.11 -12.39
N PHE A 102 13.37 -13.91 -12.92
CA PHE A 102 13.17 -12.66 -12.18
C PHE A 102 11.74 -12.55 -11.65
N VAL A 103 10.73 -12.59 -12.53
CA VAL A 103 9.31 -12.45 -12.13
C VAL A 103 8.91 -13.51 -11.11
N MET A 104 9.21 -14.78 -11.38
CA MET A 104 8.81 -15.86 -10.48
C MET A 104 9.54 -15.83 -9.14
N SER A 105 10.82 -15.41 -9.11
CA SER A 105 11.55 -15.23 -7.86
C SER A 105 10.97 -14.10 -7.01
N ARG A 106 10.42 -13.06 -7.64
CA ARG A 106 9.73 -11.97 -6.92
C ARG A 106 8.36 -12.40 -6.41
N VAL A 107 7.57 -13.11 -7.21
CA VAL A 107 6.30 -13.71 -6.77
C VAL A 107 6.51 -14.62 -5.56
N ALA A 108 7.51 -15.51 -5.63
CA ALA A 108 7.88 -16.40 -4.52
C ALA A 108 8.42 -15.68 -3.28
N ARG A 109 8.88 -14.43 -3.41
CA ARG A 109 9.34 -13.63 -2.27
C ARG A 109 8.18 -12.97 -1.51
N ILE A 110 7.13 -12.55 -2.21
CA ILE A 110 6.02 -11.77 -1.62
C ILE A 110 4.84 -12.66 -1.23
N TYR A 111 4.26 -13.38 -2.19
CA TYR A 111 2.97 -14.03 -2.02
C TYR A 111 2.91 -15.08 -0.91
N PRO A 112 3.88 -16.00 -0.77
CA PRO A 112 3.72 -17.12 0.15
C PRO A 112 3.54 -16.68 1.61
N LEU A 113 4.40 -15.78 2.10
CA LEU A 113 4.27 -15.28 3.47
C LEU A 113 3.03 -14.40 3.64
N MET A 114 2.73 -13.54 2.65
CA MET A 114 1.53 -12.70 2.69
C MET A 114 0.25 -13.54 2.83
N LEU A 115 0.10 -14.60 2.04
CA LEU A 115 -1.07 -15.47 2.09
C LEU A 115 -1.15 -16.26 3.40
N ILE A 116 -0.01 -16.72 3.94
CA ILE A 116 0.05 -17.35 5.27
C ILE A 116 -0.41 -16.36 6.35
N MET A 117 0.06 -15.11 6.31
CA MET A 117 -0.33 -14.08 7.26
C MET A 117 -1.82 -13.76 7.15
N VAL A 118 -2.36 -13.59 5.93
CA VAL A 118 -3.80 -13.39 5.71
C VAL A 118 -4.61 -14.52 6.32
N GLY A 119 -4.26 -15.79 6.04
CA GLY A 119 -4.97 -16.94 6.58
C GLY A 119 -4.90 -17.03 8.11
N LEU A 120 -3.71 -16.85 8.67
CA LEU A 120 -3.47 -16.87 10.13
C LEU A 120 -4.28 -15.77 10.83
N PHE A 121 -4.21 -14.54 10.34
CA PHE A 121 -4.89 -13.41 10.95
C PHE A 121 -6.40 -13.41 10.69
N ALA A 122 -6.86 -13.97 9.56
CA ALA A 122 -8.30 -14.20 9.33
C ALA A 122 -8.89 -15.17 10.35
N LEU A 123 -8.19 -16.28 10.63
CA LEU A 123 -8.60 -17.21 11.67
C LEU A 123 -8.56 -16.54 13.05
N ALA A 124 -7.47 -15.85 13.39
CA ALA A 124 -7.34 -15.20 14.70
C ALA A 124 -8.42 -14.12 14.92
N LEU A 125 -8.72 -13.30 13.92
CA LEU A 125 -9.78 -12.29 13.96
C LEU A 125 -11.18 -12.90 14.08
N LEU A 126 -11.42 -14.04 13.42
CA LEU A 126 -12.66 -14.81 13.57
C LEU A 126 -12.82 -15.31 15.02
N LEU A 127 -11.74 -15.85 15.62
CA LEU A 127 -11.76 -16.39 16.99
C LEU A 127 -12.00 -15.32 18.06
N VAL A 128 -11.57 -14.07 17.83
CA VAL A 128 -11.83 -12.95 18.76
C VAL A 128 -13.14 -12.20 18.46
N GLY A 129 -14.00 -12.73 17.58
CA GLY A 129 -15.30 -12.14 17.28
C GLY A 129 -15.26 -10.87 16.43
N ALA A 130 -14.15 -10.60 15.75
CA ALA A 130 -13.94 -9.41 14.91
C ALA A 130 -13.59 -9.77 13.45
N PRO A 131 -14.41 -10.59 12.75
CA PRO A 131 -14.07 -11.06 11.41
C PRO A 131 -13.95 -9.90 10.42
N ARG A 132 -12.93 -9.98 9.55
CA ARG A 132 -12.71 -9.04 8.44
C ARG A 132 -12.90 -9.76 7.10
N GLY A 133 -13.54 -9.06 6.15
CA GLY A 133 -13.74 -9.57 4.80
C GLY A 133 -12.42 -9.65 4.02
N ILE A 134 -12.27 -10.71 3.21
CA ILE A 134 -11.12 -10.90 2.32
C ILE A 134 -11.55 -10.55 0.90
N ASN A 135 -10.80 -9.67 0.24
CA ASN A 135 -11.00 -9.34 -1.17
C ASN A 135 -9.92 -10.02 -2.02
N LEU A 136 -10.33 -10.94 -2.90
CA LEU A 136 -9.41 -11.73 -3.73
C LEU A 136 -8.61 -10.87 -4.72
N ILE A 137 -9.17 -9.76 -5.21
CA ILE A 137 -8.47 -8.83 -6.09
C ILE A 137 -7.38 -8.09 -5.31
N SER A 138 -7.66 -7.70 -4.06
CA SER A 138 -6.65 -7.07 -3.18
C SER A 138 -5.49 -8.03 -2.89
N LEU A 139 -5.76 -9.34 -2.77
CA LEU A 139 -4.72 -10.36 -2.60
C LEU A 139 -3.84 -10.57 -3.83
N SER A 140 -4.29 -10.16 -5.03
CA SER A 140 -3.47 -10.22 -6.24
C SER A 140 -2.49 -9.05 -6.36
N LEU A 141 -2.47 -8.12 -5.39
CA LEU A 141 -1.58 -6.95 -5.36
C LEU A 141 -1.60 -6.13 -6.66
N VAL A 142 -2.72 -6.18 -7.38
CA VAL A 142 -2.91 -5.42 -8.61
C VAL A 142 -3.34 -4.01 -8.24
N PRO A 143 -2.75 -2.95 -8.83
CA PRO A 143 -3.20 -1.57 -8.66
C PRO A 143 -4.58 -1.42 -9.31
N SER A 144 -5.61 -1.62 -8.50
CA SER A 144 -6.95 -1.90 -8.95
C SER A 144 -7.94 -0.78 -8.57
N GLY A 145 -7.45 0.30 -7.95
CA GLY A 145 -8.26 1.39 -7.43
C GLY A 145 -8.69 1.19 -5.97
N PRO A 146 -9.61 2.05 -5.45
CA PRO A 146 -10.08 2.00 -4.07
C PRO A 146 -10.69 0.66 -3.67
N ARG A 147 -9.95 -0.15 -2.89
CA ARG A 147 -10.38 -1.45 -2.35
C ARG A 147 -9.91 -1.62 -0.90
N GLY A 148 -10.64 -2.43 -0.13
CA GLY A 148 -10.21 -2.85 1.19
C GLY A 148 -9.05 -3.85 1.12
N TYR A 149 -8.03 -3.63 1.94
CA TYR A 149 -6.89 -4.54 2.12
C TYR A 149 -6.98 -5.19 3.49
N PHE A 150 -6.69 -6.49 3.55
CA PHE A 150 -6.95 -7.28 4.75
C PHE A 150 -5.92 -6.99 5.86
N LEU A 151 -4.64 -6.88 5.48
CA LEU A 151 -3.54 -6.52 6.38
C LEU A 151 -3.36 -5.00 6.51
N ALA A 152 -4.13 -4.20 5.76
CA ALA A 152 -4.09 -2.74 5.66
C ALA A 152 -2.76 -2.11 5.16
N VAL A 153 -1.77 -2.94 4.80
CA VAL A 153 -0.41 -2.52 4.42
C VAL A 153 -0.03 -2.94 3.00
N GLU A 154 -0.87 -3.76 2.36
CA GLU A 154 -0.67 -4.29 1.02
C GLU A 154 -0.60 -3.20 -0.06
N TRP A 155 -1.07 -1.99 0.25
CA TRP A 155 -1.03 -0.85 -0.66
C TRP A 155 0.38 -0.47 -1.10
N THR A 156 1.43 -0.80 -0.33
CA THR A 156 2.83 -0.58 -0.77
C THR A 156 3.32 -1.72 -1.68
N LEU A 157 2.85 -2.95 -1.43
CA LEU A 157 3.25 -4.14 -2.17
C LEU A 157 2.72 -4.13 -3.60
N LEU A 158 1.58 -3.48 -3.86
CA LEU A 158 1.10 -3.28 -5.24
C LEU A 158 2.05 -2.41 -6.07
N TYR A 159 2.68 -1.38 -5.47
CA TYR A 159 3.68 -0.56 -6.17
C TYR A 159 4.89 -1.42 -6.51
N GLU A 160 5.37 -2.20 -5.54
CA GLU A 160 6.51 -3.09 -5.71
C GLU A 160 6.24 -4.18 -6.78
N MET A 161 5.09 -4.84 -6.73
CA MET A 161 4.69 -5.82 -7.74
C MET A 161 4.50 -5.20 -9.12
N SER A 162 3.93 -3.99 -9.23
CA SER A 162 3.80 -3.28 -10.49
C SER A 162 5.16 -2.96 -11.10
N TYR A 163 6.12 -2.55 -10.26
CA TYR A 163 7.50 -2.29 -10.69
C TYR A 163 8.21 -3.56 -11.17
N TYR A 164 8.03 -4.69 -10.47
CA TYR A 164 8.54 -5.99 -10.92
C TYR A 164 7.95 -6.42 -12.26
N ILE A 165 6.64 -6.28 -12.44
CA ILE A 165 5.97 -6.68 -13.68
C ILE A 165 6.39 -5.78 -14.84
N GLY A 166 6.50 -4.47 -14.61
CA GLY A 166 6.99 -3.52 -15.61
C GLY A 166 8.40 -3.88 -16.10
N LEU A 167 9.37 -4.05 -15.20
CA LEU A 167 10.75 -4.36 -15.59
C LEU A 167 10.91 -5.79 -16.16
N GLY A 168 10.13 -6.75 -15.65
CA GLY A 168 10.07 -8.10 -16.21
C GLY A 168 9.54 -8.09 -17.64
N LEU A 169 8.48 -7.32 -17.91
CA LEU A 169 7.90 -7.17 -19.24
C LEU A 169 8.91 -6.59 -20.25
N LEU A 170 9.69 -5.56 -19.86
CA LEU A 170 10.78 -5.05 -20.70
C LEU A 170 11.76 -6.15 -21.12
N GLY A 171 12.01 -7.12 -20.23
CA GLY A 171 12.79 -8.30 -20.55
C GLY A 171 12.13 -9.22 -21.58
N PHE A 172 10.84 -9.51 -21.43
CA PHE A 172 10.09 -10.38 -22.35
C PHE A 172 9.95 -9.80 -23.76
N VAL A 173 9.83 -8.48 -23.89
CA VAL A 173 9.70 -7.80 -25.19
C VAL A 173 11.06 -7.43 -25.84
N GLY A 174 12.18 -7.89 -25.27
CA GLY A 174 13.51 -7.64 -25.83
C GLY A 174 14.10 -6.25 -25.56
N LEU A 175 13.46 -5.45 -24.71
CA LEU A 175 13.89 -4.10 -24.34
C LEU A 175 14.77 -4.07 -23.08
N ALA A 176 15.33 -5.22 -22.68
CA ALA A 176 16.18 -5.34 -21.49
C ALA A 176 17.39 -4.39 -21.51
N ALA A 177 17.99 -4.17 -22.68
CA ALA A 177 19.13 -3.27 -22.86
C ALA A 177 18.77 -1.78 -22.64
N PHE A 178 17.49 -1.44 -22.75
CA PHE A 178 17.00 -0.06 -22.61
C PHE A 178 16.45 0.25 -21.21
N ARG A 179 16.45 -0.72 -20.26
CA ARG A 179 15.88 -0.56 -18.92
C ARG A 179 16.31 0.73 -18.22
N THR A 180 17.61 1.01 -18.19
CA THR A 180 18.13 2.24 -17.54
C THR A 180 17.64 3.51 -18.24
N ARG A 181 17.56 3.52 -19.58
CA ARG A 181 17.01 4.68 -20.32
C ARG A 181 15.52 4.88 -20.05
N ILE A 182 14.77 3.78 -19.95
CA ILE A 182 13.34 3.81 -19.62
C ILE A 182 13.11 4.30 -18.18
N VAL A 183 13.92 3.86 -17.21
CA VAL A 183 13.86 4.35 -15.83
C VAL A 183 14.20 5.85 -15.76
N ILE A 184 15.19 6.32 -16.53
CA ILE A 184 15.50 7.76 -16.63
C ILE A 184 14.35 8.53 -17.27
N ALA A 185 13.77 8.02 -18.37
CA ALA A 185 12.62 8.64 -19.01
C ALA A 185 11.40 8.70 -18.08
N TRP A 186 11.18 7.64 -17.28
CA TRP A 186 10.14 7.61 -16.26
C TRP A 186 10.41 8.65 -15.16
N LEU A 187 11.64 8.76 -14.66
CA LEU A 187 11.98 9.82 -13.71
C LEU A 187 11.74 11.21 -14.31
N GLY A 188 12.07 11.42 -15.59
CA GLY A 188 11.78 12.65 -16.32
C GLY A 188 10.28 12.96 -16.42
N LEU A 189 9.46 11.94 -16.74
CA LEU A 189 8.00 12.04 -16.76
C LEU A 189 7.45 12.41 -15.38
N LEU A 190 7.96 11.78 -14.31
CA LEU A 190 7.55 12.07 -12.94
C LEU A 190 7.88 13.51 -12.54
N CYS A 191 9.10 13.98 -12.83
CA CYS A 191 9.50 15.37 -12.60
C CYS A 191 8.65 16.36 -13.39
N PHE A 192 8.33 16.05 -14.65
CA PHE A 192 7.48 16.87 -15.49
C PHE A 192 6.05 16.95 -14.94
N ALA A 193 5.45 15.82 -14.58
CA ALA A 193 4.12 15.76 -13.97
C ALA A 193 4.07 16.56 -12.66
N TYR A 194 5.10 16.42 -11.82
CA TYR A 194 5.21 17.17 -10.57
C TYR A 194 5.32 18.69 -10.82
N SER A 195 6.08 19.12 -11.83
CA SER A 195 6.23 20.55 -12.17
C SER A 195 4.95 21.20 -12.69
N LEU A 196 4.04 20.43 -13.30
CA LEU A 196 2.73 20.90 -13.76
C LEU A 196 1.71 21.03 -12.64
N GLY A 197 2.13 20.89 -11.38
CA GLY A 197 1.20 20.87 -10.25
C GLY A 197 0.46 19.54 -10.12
N GLY A 198 0.97 18.47 -10.74
CA GLY A 198 0.58 17.09 -10.46
C GLY A 198 0.96 16.73 -9.02
N ARG A 199 0.17 17.23 -8.08
CA ARG A 199 0.20 16.92 -6.66
C ARG A 199 -0.73 15.73 -6.46
N GLU A 200 -0.30 14.79 -5.65
CA GLU A 200 -1.04 13.54 -5.43
C GLU A 200 -2.52 13.77 -5.14
N HIS A 201 -3.34 12.88 -5.68
CA HIS A 201 -4.62 12.51 -5.05
C HIS A 201 -4.27 11.60 -3.87
N VAL A 202 -3.92 12.21 -2.72
CA VAL A 202 -3.37 11.55 -1.52
C VAL A 202 -4.30 10.48 -0.92
N GLU A 203 -5.57 10.42 -1.32
CA GLU A 203 -6.56 9.54 -0.68
C GLU A 203 -7.01 8.34 -1.54
N GLY A 204 -6.49 8.21 -2.77
CA GLY A 204 -6.86 7.15 -3.71
C GLY A 204 -5.84 6.02 -3.76
N LEU A 205 -6.27 4.78 -3.53
CA LEU A 205 -5.48 3.61 -3.94
C LEU A 205 -5.36 3.62 -5.46
N PRO A 206 -4.15 3.50 -6.03
CA PRO A 206 -3.92 3.78 -7.44
C PRO A 206 -4.50 2.70 -8.36
N ILE A 207 -4.86 3.10 -9.57
CA ILE A 207 -4.95 2.18 -10.71
C ILE A 207 -3.61 2.11 -11.45
N LEU A 208 -3.44 1.11 -12.33
CA LEU A 208 -2.18 0.88 -13.03
C LEU A 208 -1.63 2.11 -13.78
N SER A 209 -2.51 2.94 -14.36
CA SER A 209 -2.11 4.15 -15.08
C SER A 209 -1.58 5.28 -14.19
N ASP A 210 -1.88 5.24 -12.89
CA ASP A 210 -1.46 6.29 -11.95
C ASP A 210 -0.05 6.03 -11.42
N ILE A 211 0.36 4.75 -11.39
CA ILE A 211 1.65 4.32 -10.86
C ILE A 211 2.81 5.12 -11.46
N PRO A 212 2.91 5.34 -12.79
CA PRO A 212 4.05 6.07 -13.35
C PRO A 212 4.12 7.55 -12.93
N LEU A 213 3.00 8.14 -12.51
CA LEU A 213 2.92 9.55 -12.13
C LEU A 213 2.95 9.74 -10.60
N SER A 214 2.87 8.65 -9.83
CA SER A 214 2.85 8.70 -8.38
C SER A 214 4.24 9.00 -7.82
N ILE A 215 4.35 10.06 -7.02
CA ILE A 215 5.61 10.46 -6.34
C ILE A 215 6.09 9.38 -5.36
N VAL A 216 5.20 8.50 -4.90
CA VAL A 216 5.53 7.29 -4.12
C VAL A 216 6.55 6.40 -4.85
N THR A 217 6.60 6.43 -6.19
CA THR A 217 7.55 5.64 -6.98
C THR A 217 8.97 6.22 -7.04
N LEU A 218 9.16 7.49 -6.66
CA LEU A 218 10.45 8.18 -6.73
C LEU A 218 11.61 7.37 -6.09
N PRO A 219 11.46 6.80 -4.87
CA PRO A 219 12.56 6.07 -4.25
C PRO A 219 12.92 4.80 -5.00
N PHE A 220 11.97 4.11 -5.64
CA PHE A 220 12.27 2.95 -6.50
C PHE A 220 13.17 3.34 -7.67
N LEU A 221 12.82 4.44 -8.36
CA LEU A 221 13.59 4.91 -9.52
C LEU A 221 15.00 5.33 -9.11
N LEU A 222 15.11 6.12 -8.03
CA LEU A 222 16.40 6.57 -7.53
C LEU A 222 17.25 5.43 -6.98
N GLY A 223 16.64 4.45 -6.29
CA GLY A 223 17.32 3.24 -5.85
C GLY A 223 17.89 2.41 -7.01
N TYR A 224 17.10 2.23 -8.08
CA TYR A 224 17.57 1.56 -9.31
C TYR A 224 18.75 2.30 -9.93
N LEU A 225 18.62 3.62 -10.10
CA LEU A 225 19.68 4.45 -10.66
C LEU A 225 20.92 4.48 -9.77
N ALA A 226 20.76 4.39 -8.44
CA ALA A 226 21.87 4.29 -7.50
C ALA A 226 22.66 2.99 -7.71
N SER A 227 22.00 1.85 -8.00
CA SER A 227 22.71 0.60 -8.37
C SER A 227 23.52 0.78 -9.66
N GLU A 228 22.92 1.40 -10.69
CA GLU A 228 23.61 1.65 -11.96
C GLU A 228 24.81 2.59 -11.78
N ALA A 229 24.63 3.70 -11.07
CA ALA A 229 25.69 4.67 -10.77
C ALA A 229 26.80 4.06 -9.89
N GLN A 230 26.43 3.24 -8.90
CA GLN A 230 27.39 2.50 -8.08
C GLN A 230 28.26 1.57 -8.94
N SER A 231 27.66 0.83 -9.88
CA SER A 231 28.41 -0.09 -10.74
C SER A 231 29.47 0.59 -11.61
N ARG A 232 29.32 1.91 -11.83
CA ARG A 232 30.25 2.77 -12.57
C ARG A 232 31.21 3.55 -11.67
N GLY A 233 31.11 3.40 -10.34
CA GLY A 233 31.91 4.14 -9.37
C GLY A 233 31.53 5.62 -9.22
N TRP A 234 30.33 6.03 -9.64
CA TRP A 234 29.90 7.43 -9.62
C TRP A 234 29.35 7.92 -8.28
N LEU A 235 29.12 7.01 -7.32
CA LEU A 235 28.53 7.35 -6.02
C LEU A 235 29.60 7.43 -4.92
N HIS A 236 29.39 8.37 -4.00
CA HIS A 236 30.26 8.59 -2.85
C HIS A 236 29.48 8.40 -1.53
N PRO A 237 30.06 7.83 -0.47
CA PRO A 237 29.37 7.62 0.81
C PRO A 237 28.85 8.91 1.46
N LEU A 238 29.46 10.06 1.17
CA LEU A 238 29.00 11.38 1.65
C LEU A 238 27.61 11.77 1.15
N LEU A 239 27.05 11.07 0.16
CA LEU A 239 25.65 11.26 -0.23
C LEU A 239 24.68 11.01 0.94
N ALA A 240 25.05 10.16 1.91
CA ALA A 240 24.24 9.96 3.12
C ALA A 240 24.09 11.26 3.95
N CYS A 241 25.03 12.20 3.85
CA CYS A 241 24.95 13.49 4.54
C CYS A 241 23.80 14.36 4.01
N LEU A 242 23.33 14.15 2.78
CA LEU A 242 22.17 14.85 2.22
C LEU A 242 20.85 14.32 2.79
N ALA A 243 20.82 13.11 3.35
CA ALA A 243 19.59 12.51 3.86
C ALA A 243 18.99 13.33 5.02
N LEU A 244 19.82 13.77 5.97
CA LEU A 244 19.37 14.51 7.15
C LEU A 244 18.72 15.88 6.82
N PRO A 245 19.35 16.80 6.06
CA PRO A 245 18.71 18.06 5.72
C PRO A 245 17.43 17.87 4.90
N LEU A 246 17.35 16.86 4.03
CA LEU A 246 16.12 16.53 3.31
C LEU A 246 15.03 15.96 4.23
N ALA A 247 15.39 15.14 5.22
CA ALA A 247 14.46 14.67 6.24
C ALA A 247 13.91 15.83 7.06
N ILE A 248 14.77 16.77 7.48
CA ILE A 248 14.34 17.98 8.19
C ILE A 248 13.42 18.83 7.30
N ALA A 249 13.78 19.02 6.03
CA ALA A 249 12.96 19.78 5.06
C ALA A 249 11.55 19.19 4.89
N SER A 250 11.39 17.87 5.03
CA SER A 250 10.09 17.23 4.94
C SER A 250 9.15 17.53 6.12
N ILE A 251 9.68 17.96 7.27
CA ILE A 251 8.89 18.26 8.48
C ILE A 251 8.53 19.76 8.56
N LEU A 252 9.17 20.59 7.73
CA LEU A 252 8.80 22.00 7.59
C LEU A 252 7.39 22.12 6.99
N PRO A 253 6.63 23.19 7.30
CA PRO A 253 5.21 23.34 6.97
C PRO A 253 4.95 23.59 5.46
N GLN A 254 5.35 22.62 4.64
CA GLN A 254 5.19 22.57 3.20
C GLN A 254 4.59 21.21 2.81
N GLU A 255 3.34 20.98 3.23
CA GLU A 255 2.61 19.72 3.00
C GLU A 255 2.72 19.20 1.55
N ALA A 256 2.76 20.12 0.58
CA ALA A 256 2.87 19.81 -0.86
C ALA A 256 4.16 19.06 -1.25
N HIS A 257 5.22 19.13 -0.44
CA HIS A 257 6.53 18.58 -0.75
C HIS A 257 6.97 17.45 0.20
N PHE A 258 6.13 17.08 1.17
CA PHE A 258 6.42 16.08 2.20
C PHE A 258 6.99 14.77 1.61
N ARG A 259 6.26 14.15 0.67
CA ARG A 259 6.67 12.87 0.06
C ARG A 259 7.89 12.98 -0.85
N LEU A 260 8.04 14.12 -1.54
CA LEU A 260 9.22 14.39 -2.37
C LEU A 260 10.48 14.39 -1.50
N PHE A 261 10.50 15.18 -0.43
CA PHE A 261 11.66 15.29 0.45
C PHE A 261 11.96 13.99 1.19
N ILE A 262 10.93 13.26 1.65
CA ILE A 262 11.08 11.92 2.23
C ILE A 262 11.70 10.95 1.22
N GLY A 263 11.19 10.94 -0.01
CA GLY A 263 11.66 10.04 -1.05
C GLY A 263 13.12 10.31 -1.44
N LEU A 264 13.48 11.59 -1.58
CA LEU A 264 14.86 12.01 -1.82
C LEU A 264 15.77 11.65 -0.64
N SER A 265 15.37 11.97 0.58
CA SER A 265 16.12 11.68 1.80
C SER A 265 16.44 10.18 1.93
N ALA A 266 15.43 9.32 1.79
CA ALA A 266 15.60 7.88 1.86
C ALA A 266 16.52 7.35 0.74
N SER A 267 16.40 7.90 -0.47
CA SER A 267 17.22 7.50 -1.62
C SER A 267 18.69 7.88 -1.43
N PHE A 268 18.98 9.09 -0.93
CA PHE A 268 20.35 9.51 -0.62
C PHE A 268 20.95 8.74 0.55
N LEU A 269 20.15 8.40 1.57
CA LEU A 269 20.58 7.54 2.67
C LEU A 269 21.02 6.17 2.14
N VAL A 270 20.19 5.52 1.32
CA VAL A 270 20.52 4.24 0.70
C VAL A 270 21.75 4.38 -0.21
N ALA A 271 21.80 5.37 -1.09
CA ALA A 271 22.91 5.61 -2.01
C ALA A 271 24.26 5.84 -1.29
N GLY A 272 24.27 6.53 -0.15
CA GLY A 272 25.47 6.70 0.65
C GLY A 272 25.88 5.41 1.38
N LEU A 273 24.92 4.69 1.97
CA LEU A 273 25.18 3.46 2.73
C LEU A 273 25.66 2.29 1.85
N ILE A 274 25.19 2.18 0.60
CA ILE A 274 25.69 1.14 -0.31
C ILE A 274 27.17 1.36 -0.68
N CYS A 275 27.68 2.60 -0.56
CA CYS A 275 29.07 2.97 -0.81
C CYS A 275 29.90 3.11 0.47
N ALA A 276 29.29 2.93 1.65
CA ALA A 276 29.98 3.07 2.91
C ALA A 276 31.06 1.98 3.09
N PRO A 277 32.21 2.32 3.69
CA PRO A 277 33.23 1.34 3.98
C PRO A 277 32.70 0.29 4.96
N ALA A 278 33.31 -0.88 4.90
CA ALA A 278 33.00 -2.00 5.77
C ALA A 278 33.23 -1.64 7.24
N VAL A 279 32.19 -1.67 8.05
CA VAL A 279 32.34 -1.71 9.51
C VAL A 279 32.15 -3.15 9.93
N GLY A 280 33.24 -3.77 10.38
CA GLY A 280 33.20 -5.10 10.95
C GLY A 280 32.33 -5.08 12.21
N SER A 281 31.10 -5.55 12.14
CA SER A 281 30.25 -5.62 13.32
C SER A 281 30.48 -6.97 14.01
N ARG A 282 31.02 -6.94 15.22
CA ARG A 282 31.09 -8.10 16.11
C ARG A 282 30.37 -7.72 17.40
N GLY A 283 29.24 -8.36 17.68
CA GLY A 283 28.46 -8.07 18.88
C GLY A 283 27.05 -8.64 18.88
N TRP A 284 26.40 -8.63 20.05
CA TRP A 284 25.02 -9.08 20.19
C TRP A 284 24.02 -8.12 19.52
N LEU A 285 24.27 -6.81 19.58
CA LEU A 285 23.47 -5.78 18.89
C LEU A 285 23.43 -6.01 17.38
N SER A 286 24.57 -6.40 16.81
CA SER A 286 24.71 -6.70 15.40
C SER A 286 23.87 -7.91 14.99
N ARG A 287 23.92 -8.99 15.77
CA ARG A 287 23.08 -10.18 15.56
C ARG A 287 21.59 -9.87 15.72
N ALA A 288 21.24 -9.05 16.70
CA ALA A 288 19.85 -8.63 16.92
C ALA A 288 19.31 -7.80 15.75
N GLY A 289 20.07 -6.81 15.27
CA GLY A 289 19.67 -6.01 14.12
C GLY A 289 19.60 -6.82 12.83
N ALA A 290 20.48 -7.80 12.62
CA ALA A 290 20.42 -8.70 11.46
C ALA A 290 19.15 -9.56 11.50
N ARG A 291 18.80 -10.12 12.67
CA ARG A 291 17.54 -10.88 12.85
C ARG A 291 16.31 -10.02 12.63
N LEU A 292 16.33 -8.76 13.08
CA LEU A 292 15.25 -7.82 12.81
C LEU A 292 15.16 -7.46 11.33
N GLY A 293 16.29 -7.35 10.64
CA GLY A 293 16.37 -7.20 9.19
C GLY A 293 15.74 -8.38 8.45
N ASP A 294 16.05 -9.61 8.84
CA ASP A 294 15.46 -10.83 8.26
C ASP A 294 13.94 -10.92 8.54
N ALA A 295 13.51 -10.52 9.74
CA ALA A 295 12.10 -10.48 10.14
C ALA A 295 11.34 -9.25 9.61
N SER A 296 12.01 -8.29 8.95
CA SER A 296 11.42 -7.00 8.55
C SER A 296 10.14 -7.15 7.71
N TYR A 297 10.11 -8.13 6.81
CA TYR A 297 8.93 -8.38 5.98
C TYR A 297 7.77 -8.99 6.78
N ALA A 298 8.06 -9.95 7.68
CA ALA A 298 7.06 -10.50 8.57
C ALA A 298 6.47 -9.42 9.50
N LEU A 299 7.32 -8.56 10.06
CA LEU A 299 6.92 -7.43 10.90
C LEU A 299 6.03 -6.45 10.14
N TYR A 300 6.39 -6.15 8.89
CA TYR A 300 5.60 -5.31 8.02
C TYR A 300 4.19 -5.88 7.79
N LEU A 301 4.05 -7.19 7.56
CA LEU A 301 2.74 -7.79 7.29
C LEU A 301 1.85 -7.95 8.54
N CYS A 302 2.44 -8.21 9.71
CA CYS A 302 1.68 -8.66 10.87
C CYS A 302 1.22 -7.53 11.80
N HIS A 303 1.86 -6.36 11.77
CA HIS A 303 1.67 -5.38 12.84
C HIS A 303 0.26 -4.78 12.93
N VAL A 304 -0.39 -4.42 11.81
CA VAL A 304 -1.77 -3.87 11.86
C VAL A 304 -2.81 -4.92 12.30
N PRO A 305 -2.82 -6.15 11.77
CA PRO A 305 -3.65 -7.22 12.32
C PRO A 305 -3.38 -7.49 13.80
N MET A 306 -2.11 -7.47 14.22
CA MET A 306 -1.74 -7.67 15.62
C MET A 306 -2.27 -6.55 16.53
N ILE A 307 -2.14 -5.29 16.11
CA ILE A 307 -2.75 -4.12 16.77
C ILE A 307 -4.26 -4.32 16.91
N THR A 308 -4.92 -4.80 15.87
CA THR A 308 -6.38 -5.04 15.89
C THR A 308 -6.76 -6.13 16.88
N ILE A 309 -6.09 -7.28 16.84
CA ILE A 309 -6.38 -8.42 17.73
C ILE A 309 -6.13 -8.06 19.18
N LEU A 310 -4.96 -7.51 19.48
CA LEU A 310 -4.64 -7.10 20.84
C LEU A 310 -5.54 -5.96 21.31
N GLY A 311 -5.94 -5.04 20.40
CA GLY A 311 -6.92 -4.01 20.69
C GLY A 311 -8.31 -4.57 21.04
N ALA A 312 -8.74 -5.67 20.42
CA ALA A 312 -9.99 -6.36 20.74
C ALA A 312 -9.91 -7.13 22.06
N LEU A 313 -8.75 -7.71 22.38
CA LEU A 313 -8.52 -8.46 23.62
C LEU A 313 -8.31 -7.54 24.84
N LEU A 314 -7.67 -6.40 24.65
CA LEU A 314 -7.41 -5.42 25.70
C LEU A 314 -8.60 -4.46 25.81
N GLY A 315 -9.40 -4.63 26.85
CA GLY A 315 -10.59 -3.80 27.10
C GLY A 315 -10.27 -2.30 27.28
N ALA A 316 -11.33 -1.47 27.25
CA ALA A 316 -11.23 -0.02 27.35
C ALA A 316 -10.53 0.47 28.64
N ALA A 317 -10.57 -0.32 29.71
CA ALA A 317 -9.95 -0.01 31.00
C ALA A 317 -8.41 -0.11 31.02
N ALA A 318 -7.79 -0.77 30.04
CA ALA A 318 -6.33 -0.91 30.00
C ALA A 318 -5.65 0.46 29.75
N PRO A 319 -4.59 0.82 30.50
CA PRO A 319 -3.86 2.08 30.29
C PRO A 319 -3.28 2.18 28.88
N ALA A 320 -3.46 3.33 28.22
CA ALA A 320 -3.03 3.55 26.84
C ALA A 320 -1.53 3.24 26.58
N PRO A 321 -0.57 3.58 27.48
CA PRO A 321 0.82 3.18 27.31
C PRO A 321 1.06 1.68 27.31
N LEU A 322 0.33 0.94 28.16
CA LEU A 322 0.44 -0.52 28.23
C LEU A 322 -0.10 -1.15 26.95
N VAL A 323 -1.21 -0.63 26.42
CA VAL A 323 -1.78 -1.06 25.14
C VAL A 323 -0.77 -0.84 24.01
N TRP A 324 -0.18 0.35 23.91
CA TRP A 324 0.83 0.66 22.89
C TRP A 324 2.06 -0.26 22.96
N VAL A 325 2.60 -0.47 24.18
CA VAL A 325 3.74 -1.37 24.39
C VAL A 325 3.38 -2.81 24.02
N SER A 326 2.18 -3.28 24.36
CA SER A 326 1.72 -4.62 24.03
C SER A 326 1.62 -4.83 22.51
N TRP A 327 1.16 -3.82 21.76
CA TRP A 327 1.07 -3.88 20.30
C TRP A 327 2.46 -3.96 19.66
N LEU A 328 3.39 -3.13 20.13
CA LEU A 328 4.77 -3.12 19.65
C LEU A 328 5.46 -4.45 19.92
N ILE A 329 5.46 -4.91 21.18
CA ILE A 329 6.12 -6.17 21.59
C ILE A 329 5.45 -7.36 20.91
N GLY A 330 4.11 -7.39 20.85
CA GLY A 330 3.36 -8.45 20.18
C GLY A 330 3.71 -8.56 18.70
N SER A 331 3.79 -7.42 17.99
CA SER A 331 4.16 -7.39 16.57
C SER A 331 5.59 -7.87 16.34
N ILE A 332 6.54 -7.40 17.14
CA ILE A 332 7.95 -7.84 17.07
C ILE A 332 8.07 -9.33 17.40
N GLY A 333 7.36 -9.81 18.42
CA GLY A 333 7.36 -11.22 18.83
C GLY A 333 6.88 -12.15 17.71
N VAL A 334 5.73 -11.85 17.10
CA VAL A 334 5.20 -12.62 15.95
C VAL A 334 6.15 -12.56 14.76
N ALA A 335 6.73 -11.40 14.47
CA ALA A 335 7.67 -11.24 13.38
C ALA A 335 8.94 -12.07 13.56
N LEU A 336 9.51 -12.08 14.76
CA LEU A 336 10.71 -12.88 15.07
C LEU A 336 10.41 -14.39 15.05
N LEU A 337 9.19 -14.79 15.40
CA LEU A 337 8.73 -16.18 15.30
C LEU A 337 8.57 -16.63 13.84
N LEU A 338 7.97 -15.78 13.00
CA LEU A 338 7.64 -16.13 11.60
C LEU A 338 8.73 -15.73 10.58
N GLY A 339 9.69 -14.89 10.95
CA GLY A 339 10.80 -14.49 10.09
C GLY A 339 11.66 -15.65 9.57
N PRO A 340 12.05 -16.63 10.41
CA PRO A 340 12.77 -17.82 9.94
C PRO A 340 11.96 -18.65 8.93
N LEU A 341 10.63 -18.72 9.10
CA LEU A 341 9.73 -19.39 8.17
C LEU A 341 9.72 -18.70 6.81
N ASP A 342 9.65 -17.36 6.76
CA ASP A 342 9.78 -16.57 5.52
C ASP A 342 11.06 -16.93 4.76
N VAL A 343 12.21 -16.82 5.43
CA VAL A 343 13.52 -17.08 4.83
C VAL A 343 13.65 -18.53 4.35
N ALA A 344 13.15 -19.50 5.12
CA ALA A 344 13.16 -20.90 4.74
C ALA A 344 12.26 -21.18 3.52
N LEU A 345 11.04 -20.63 3.52
CA LEU A 345 10.06 -20.79 2.45
C LEU A 345 10.57 -20.18 1.14
N TYR A 346 11.07 -18.94 1.19
CA TYR A 346 11.67 -18.30 0.03
C TYR A 346 12.85 -19.09 -0.52
N ARG A 347 13.78 -19.56 0.32
CA ARG A 347 14.92 -20.39 -0.13
C ARG A 347 14.48 -21.70 -0.77
N ARG A 348 13.42 -22.32 -0.25
CA ARG A 348 12.85 -23.55 -0.84
C ARG A 348 12.24 -23.28 -2.21
N LEU A 349 11.42 -22.24 -2.33
CA LEU A 349 10.77 -21.87 -3.59
C LEU A 349 11.79 -21.38 -4.62
N LYS A 350 12.81 -20.63 -4.20
CA LYS A 350 13.90 -20.18 -5.09
C LYS A 350 14.67 -21.37 -5.67
N ARG A 351 15.03 -22.36 -4.85
CA ARG A 351 15.65 -23.61 -5.34
C ARG A 351 14.75 -24.35 -6.34
N ALA A 352 13.45 -24.41 -6.09
CA ALA A 352 12.49 -25.03 -7.01
C ALA A 352 12.38 -24.26 -8.34
N ILE A 353 12.38 -22.93 -8.30
CA ILE A 353 12.41 -22.05 -9.48
C ILE A 353 13.71 -22.27 -10.26
N ASP A 354 14.83 -22.37 -9.55
CA ASP A 354 16.15 -22.48 -10.18
C ASP A 354 16.33 -23.82 -10.89
N ALA A 355 15.74 -24.90 -10.35
CA ALA A 355 15.70 -26.23 -10.93
C ALA A 355 14.56 -26.43 -11.97
N ALA A 356 13.65 -25.47 -12.14
CA ALA A 356 12.52 -25.61 -13.03
C ALA A 356 12.94 -25.61 -14.51
N ARG A 357 12.24 -26.41 -15.34
CA ARG A 357 12.44 -26.40 -16.80
C ARG A 357 12.17 -24.99 -17.35
N PRO A 358 13.07 -24.42 -18.18
CA PRO A 358 12.92 -23.05 -18.68
C PRO A 358 11.57 -22.76 -19.36
N ALA A 359 11.05 -23.70 -20.14
CA ALA A 359 9.76 -23.56 -20.80
C ALA A 359 8.58 -23.42 -19.82
N ARG A 360 8.57 -24.22 -18.74
CA ARG A 360 7.53 -24.15 -17.70
C ARG A 360 7.64 -22.85 -16.90
N LEU A 361 8.87 -22.45 -16.57
CA LEU A 361 9.14 -21.22 -15.84
C LEU A 361 8.68 -19.99 -16.64
N ARG A 362 9.00 -19.96 -17.93
CA ARG A 362 8.56 -18.90 -18.86
C ARG A 362 7.04 -18.87 -19.01
N ALA A 363 6.40 -20.03 -19.17
CA ALA A 363 4.94 -20.11 -19.26
C ALA A 363 4.26 -19.60 -17.98
N ALA A 364 4.76 -19.99 -16.80
CA ALA A 364 4.23 -19.52 -15.52
C ALA A 364 4.40 -18.00 -15.34
N ALA A 365 5.58 -17.46 -15.67
CA ALA A 365 5.85 -16.03 -15.59
C ALA A 365 4.94 -15.23 -16.53
N LEU A 366 4.80 -15.66 -17.79
CA LEU A 366 3.93 -15.01 -18.77
C LEU A 366 2.45 -15.11 -18.36
N ALA A 367 1.99 -16.26 -17.85
CA ALA A 367 0.63 -16.43 -17.37
C ALA A 367 0.34 -15.50 -16.18
N PHE A 368 1.26 -15.41 -15.21
CA PHE A 368 1.14 -14.49 -14.09
C PHE A 368 1.10 -13.02 -14.55
N THR A 369 2.02 -12.62 -15.43
CA THR A 369 2.05 -11.27 -15.99
C THR A 369 0.78 -10.94 -16.78
N ALA A 370 0.29 -11.87 -17.61
CA ALA A 370 -0.96 -11.68 -18.35
C ALA A 370 -2.16 -11.54 -17.40
N ALA A 371 -2.29 -12.40 -16.39
CA ALA A 371 -3.35 -12.31 -15.40
C ALA A 371 -3.29 -10.97 -14.63
N PHE A 372 -2.10 -10.55 -14.21
CA PHE A 372 -1.89 -9.27 -13.53
C PHE A 372 -2.36 -8.09 -14.40
N LEU A 373 -1.97 -8.06 -15.68
CA LEU A 373 -2.35 -6.99 -16.62
C LEU A 373 -3.84 -7.01 -16.97
N VAL A 374 -4.45 -8.19 -17.14
CA VAL A 374 -5.89 -8.32 -17.41
C VAL A 374 -6.70 -7.82 -16.21
N ILE A 375 -6.37 -8.25 -14.99
CA ILE A 375 -7.04 -7.77 -13.78
C ILE A 375 -6.85 -6.25 -13.65
N ALA A 376 -5.63 -5.74 -13.87
CA ALA A 376 -5.35 -4.31 -13.80
C ALA A 376 -6.16 -3.49 -14.80
N PHE A 377 -6.31 -3.99 -16.03
CA PHE A 377 -7.09 -3.33 -17.07
C PHE A 377 -8.59 -3.31 -16.75
N VAL A 378 -9.16 -4.46 -16.37
CA VAL A 378 -10.60 -4.57 -16.04
C VAL A 378 -10.94 -3.70 -14.84
N THR A 379 -10.20 -3.85 -13.74
CA THR A 379 -10.43 -3.10 -12.51
C THR A 379 -10.13 -1.60 -12.67
N GLY A 380 -9.13 -1.24 -13.48
CA GLY A 380 -8.86 0.15 -13.83
C GLY A 380 -9.98 0.78 -14.65
N ARG A 381 -10.66 0.02 -15.51
CA ARG A 381 -11.86 0.49 -16.22
C ARG A 381 -13.02 0.72 -15.26
N GLU A 382 -13.28 -0.23 -14.36
CA GLU A 382 -14.32 -0.10 -13.32
C GLU A 382 -14.08 1.13 -12.43
N ALA A 383 -12.84 1.33 -11.98
CA ALA A 383 -12.46 2.46 -11.14
C ALA A 383 -12.67 3.81 -11.84
N ARG A 384 -12.25 3.94 -13.12
CA ARG A 384 -12.47 5.15 -13.92
C ARG A 384 -13.96 5.43 -14.17
N GLN A 385 -14.76 4.38 -14.40
CA GLN A 385 -16.21 4.53 -14.54
C GLN A 385 -16.84 5.04 -13.25
N ALA A 386 -16.47 4.47 -12.10
CA ALA A 386 -16.95 4.90 -10.80
C ALA A 386 -16.55 6.36 -10.48
N GLU A 387 -15.33 6.77 -10.84
CA GLU A 387 -14.86 8.15 -10.67
C GLU A 387 -15.61 9.12 -11.58
N ALA A 388 -15.83 8.76 -12.85
CA ALA A 388 -16.61 9.57 -13.78
C ALA A 388 -18.07 9.75 -13.32
N GLN A 389 -18.68 8.68 -12.80
CA GLN A 389 -20.03 8.72 -12.21
C GLN A 389 -20.09 9.62 -10.97
N LEU A 390 -19.07 9.57 -10.11
CA LEU A 390 -18.98 10.43 -8.93
C LEU A 390 -18.83 11.90 -9.33
N GLU A 391 -17.99 12.20 -10.31
CA GLU A 391 -17.78 13.55 -10.82
C GLU A 391 -19.04 14.10 -11.51
N GLN A 392 -19.74 13.26 -12.28
CA GLN A 392 -21.04 13.62 -12.84
C GLN A 392 -22.06 13.92 -11.73
N ALA A 393 -22.14 13.08 -10.69
CA ALA A 393 -23.02 13.34 -9.56
C ALA A 393 -22.69 14.66 -8.85
N ARG A 394 -21.39 14.97 -8.65
CA ARG A 394 -20.97 16.28 -8.13
C ARG A 394 -21.47 17.43 -8.99
N ARG A 395 -21.34 17.35 -10.32
CA ARG A 395 -21.84 18.40 -11.24
C ARG A 395 -23.35 18.59 -11.13
N ILE A 396 -24.12 17.50 -11.06
CA ILE A 396 -25.58 17.55 -10.87
C ILE A 396 -25.92 18.27 -9.55
N LEU A 397 -25.18 17.99 -8.48
CA LEU A 397 -25.43 18.56 -7.15
C LEU A 397 -25.03 20.05 -7.02
N MET A 398 -24.13 20.54 -7.87
CA MET A 398 -23.77 21.96 -7.91
C MET A 398 -24.91 22.82 -8.49
N THR A 399 -25.67 22.28 -9.44
CA THR A 399 -26.84 22.94 -10.05
C THR A 399 -28.00 21.94 -10.18
N PRO A 400 -28.64 21.55 -9.06
CA PRO A 400 -29.61 20.47 -9.06
C PRO A 400 -30.87 20.86 -9.84
N THR A 401 -31.20 20.07 -10.86
CA THR A 401 -32.53 20.12 -11.47
C THR A 401 -33.44 19.21 -10.65
N LEU A 402 -34.24 19.81 -9.76
CA LEU A 402 -35.11 19.07 -8.87
C LEU A 402 -36.19 18.33 -9.64
N SER A 403 -36.32 17.04 -9.37
CA SER A 403 -37.40 16.21 -9.88
C SER A 403 -38.30 15.82 -8.72
N GLU A 404 -39.61 16.08 -8.86
CA GLU A 404 -40.65 15.59 -7.95
C GLU A 404 -41.10 14.16 -8.29
N GLY A 405 -40.31 13.42 -9.07
CA GLY A 405 -40.72 12.14 -9.66
C GLY A 405 -41.19 11.12 -8.62
N GLU A 406 -42.48 10.77 -8.65
CA GLU A 406 -43.12 9.77 -7.79
C GLU A 406 -42.48 8.37 -7.86
N ALA A 407 -41.61 8.11 -8.84
CA ALA A 407 -40.92 6.83 -9.00
C ALA A 407 -39.66 6.69 -8.13
N VAL A 408 -39.06 7.81 -7.70
CA VAL A 408 -37.85 7.77 -6.88
C VAL A 408 -38.24 7.51 -5.42
N ARG A 409 -37.66 6.49 -4.82
CA ARG A 409 -37.76 6.17 -3.38
C ARG A 409 -36.40 6.39 -2.76
N ALA A 410 -36.31 7.31 -1.82
CA ALA A 410 -35.09 7.57 -1.09
C ALA A 410 -35.39 8.01 0.34
N ASP A 411 -34.61 7.53 1.31
CA ASP A 411 -34.71 7.94 2.71
C ASP A 411 -33.38 7.73 3.44
N VAL A 412 -33.24 8.40 4.58
CA VAL A 412 -32.19 8.19 5.57
C VAL A 412 -32.81 7.44 6.75
N ASP A 413 -32.42 6.18 6.91
CA ASP A 413 -33.03 5.29 7.91
C ASP A 413 -32.31 5.37 9.27
N GLN A 414 -31.02 5.69 9.26
CA GLN A 414 -30.20 5.68 10.48
C GLN A 414 -29.15 6.79 10.44
N VAL A 415 -29.09 7.55 11.53
CA VAL A 415 -28.04 8.54 11.81
C VAL A 415 -27.47 8.22 13.19
N GLU A 416 -26.17 7.96 13.27
CA GLU A 416 -25.49 7.59 14.51
C GLU A 416 -24.19 8.39 14.66
N ARG A 417 -23.93 8.91 15.86
CA ARG A 417 -22.68 9.60 16.18
C ARG A 417 -21.69 8.62 16.81
N LEU A 418 -20.53 8.44 16.17
CA LEU A 418 -19.43 7.68 16.74
C LEU A 418 -18.72 8.50 17.84
N PRO A 419 -18.03 7.85 18.79
CA PRO A 419 -17.34 8.52 19.91
C PRO A 419 -16.33 9.61 19.52
N LYS A 420 -15.91 9.66 18.25
CA LYS A 420 -14.97 10.65 17.70
C LYS A 420 -15.62 11.92 17.15
N GLY A 421 -16.95 12.00 17.18
CA GLY A 421 -17.69 13.06 16.50
C GLY A 421 -17.94 12.81 15.01
N THR A 422 -17.51 11.66 14.48
CA THR A 422 -17.88 11.20 13.12
C THR A 422 -19.33 10.76 13.10
N TRP A 423 -20.09 11.21 12.12
CA TRP A 423 -21.47 10.78 11.87
C TRP A 423 -21.51 9.62 10.87
N VAL A 424 -22.30 8.59 11.19
CA VAL A 424 -22.60 7.46 10.30
C VAL A 424 -24.04 7.62 9.83
N ILE A 425 -24.22 7.85 8.54
CA ILE A 425 -25.53 8.11 7.94
C ILE A 425 -25.82 6.98 6.96
N ARG A 426 -26.92 6.26 7.17
CA ARG A 426 -27.34 5.14 6.32
C ARG A 426 -28.71 5.39 5.75
N GLY A 427 -28.91 4.90 4.53
CA GLY A 427 -30.18 5.04 3.85
C GLY A 427 -30.21 4.26 2.55
N TYR A 428 -31.14 4.63 1.70
CA TYR A 428 -31.29 4.08 0.36
C TYR A 428 -31.79 5.13 -0.62
N ALA A 429 -31.55 4.90 -1.90
CA ALA A 429 -32.18 5.64 -2.98
C ALA A 429 -32.24 4.79 -4.25
N ILE A 430 -33.40 4.77 -4.89
CA ILE A 430 -33.66 4.00 -6.10
C ILE A 430 -34.76 4.66 -6.93
N ASP A 431 -34.62 4.64 -8.25
CA ASP A 431 -35.73 4.88 -9.16
C ASP A 431 -36.44 3.55 -9.45
N LEU A 432 -37.69 3.40 -9.01
CA LEU A 432 -38.45 2.17 -9.22
C LEU A 432 -38.86 1.95 -10.68
N ALA A 433 -38.94 3.01 -11.49
CA ALA A 433 -39.24 2.93 -12.92
C ALA A 433 -37.99 2.59 -13.74
N ALA A 434 -36.81 3.06 -13.31
CA ALA A 434 -35.53 2.75 -13.94
C ALA A 434 -34.47 2.30 -12.91
N PRO A 435 -34.58 1.07 -12.35
CA PRO A 435 -33.73 0.63 -11.24
C PRO A 435 -32.28 0.32 -11.62
N ASP A 436 -31.90 0.51 -12.88
CA ASP A 436 -30.51 0.40 -13.35
C ASP A 436 -29.78 1.74 -13.31
N LEU A 437 -30.50 2.86 -13.12
CA LEU A 437 -29.89 4.17 -13.00
C LEU A 437 -29.02 4.24 -11.74
N VAL A 438 -27.78 4.70 -11.91
CA VAL A 438 -26.87 4.92 -10.79
C VAL A 438 -27.25 6.19 -10.03
N ALA A 439 -27.36 6.04 -8.71
CA ALA A 439 -27.65 7.14 -7.80
C ALA A 439 -26.50 7.38 -6.81
N HIS A 440 -26.36 8.63 -6.39
CA HIS A 440 -25.42 9.07 -5.36
C HIS A 440 -26.17 9.90 -4.32
N PHE A 441 -25.90 9.64 -3.04
CA PHE A 441 -26.36 10.47 -1.95
C PHE A 441 -25.28 11.48 -1.59
N ALA A 442 -25.67 12.73 -1.36
CA ALA A 442 -24.78 13.77 -0.89
C ALA A 442 -25.44 14.62 0.19
N ILE A 443 -24.60 15.17 1.06
CA ILE A 443 -24.98 16.19 2.04
C ILE A 443 -24.33 17.49 1.64
N ARG A 444 -25.14 18.55 1.60
CA ARG A 444 -24.73 19.90 1.22
C ARG A 444 -24.97 20.86 2.39
N GLN A 445 -24.10 21.84 2.53
CA GLN A 445 -24.26 22.96 3.48
C GLN A 445 -23.76 24.23 2.79
N ASN A 446 -24.60 25.27 2.71
CA ASN A 446 -24.32 26.52 2.00
C ASN A 446 -23.76 26.33 0.58
N GLY A 447 -24.37 25.45 -0.21
CA GLY A 447 -23.94 25.18 -1.58
C GLY A 447 -22.66 24.34 -1.72
N SER A 448 -21.96 24.02 -0.62
CA SER A 448 -20.77 23.15 -0.62
C SER A 448 -21.14 21.72 -0.28
N ILE A 449 -20.63 20.74 -1.05
CA ILE A 449 -20.82 19.32 -0.77
C ILE A 449 -19.91 18.92 0.40
N LEU A 450 -20.50 18.56 1.54
CA LEU A 450 -19.77 18.08 2.72
C LEU A 450 -19.38 16.61 2.59
N GLY A 451 -20.21 15.80 1.92
CA GLY A 451 -19.94 14.39 1.69
C GLY A 451 -20.80 13.84 0.57
N ILE A 452 -20.27 12.87 -0.17
CA ILE A 452 -20.97 12.21 -1.29
C ILE A 452 -20.61 10.72 -1.31
N VAL A 453 -21.59 9.87 -1.56
CA VAL A 453 -21.43 8.41 -1.62
C VAL A 453 -22.35 7.79 -2.65
N GLY A 454 -21.84 6.83 -3.42
CA GLY A 454 -22.67 6.04 -4.35
C GLY A 454 -23.43 4.92 -3.64
N MET A 455 -24.51 4.44 -4.27
CA MET A 455 -25.25 3.29 -3.76
C MET A 455 -24.40 2.00 -3.90
N ARG A 456 -23.99 1.41 -2.77
CA ARG A 456 -23.07 0.25 -2.75
C ARG A 456 -23.59 -0.94 -1.94
N ARG A 457 -24.69 -0.78 -1.20
CA ARG A 457 -25.25 -1.82 -0.32
C ARG A 457 -26.52 -2.41 -0.91
N VAL A 458 -26.71 -3.72 -0.73
CA VAL A 458 -27.98 -4.39 -1.01
C VAL A 458 -28.92 -4.18 0.17
N ARG A 459 -30.22 -4.01 -0.09
CA ARG A 459 -31.27 -3.79 0.92
C ARG A 459 -32.41 -4.81 0.79
N PRO A 460 -32.21 -6.05 1.28
CA PRO A 460 -33.23 -7.12 1.16
C PRO A 460 -34.55 -6.78 1.87
N ASP A 461 -34.46 -6.00 2.94
CA ASP A 461 -35.58 -5.42 3.67
C ASP A 461 -36.46 -4.54 2.76
N MET A 462 -35.83 -3.64 2.00
CA MET A 462 -36.53 -2.75 1.07
C MET A 462 -37.08 -3.50 -0.16
N VAL A 463 -36.39 -4.56 -0.63
CA VAL A 463 -36.90 -5.43 -1.71
C VAL A 463 -38.26 -6.02 -1.33
N THR A 464 -38.42 -6.43 -0.08
CA THR A 464 -39.67 -6.97 0.45
C THR A 464 -40.72 -5.87 0.62
N MET A 465 -40.32 -4.72 1.19
CA MET A 465 -41.22 -3.58 1.40
C MET A 465 -41.78 -2.99 0.10
N PHE A 466 -40.98 -2.95 -0.98
CA PHE A 466 -41.43 -2.44 -2.27
C PHE A 466 -42.14 -3.50 -3.11
N GLU A 467 -42.23 -4.75 -2.65
CA GLU A 467 -42.81 -5.88 -3.41
C GLU A 467 -42.15 -6.08 -4.79
N ARG A 468 -40.84 -5.83 -4.88
CA ARG A 468 -40.08 -5.82 -6.14
C ARG A 468 -38.95 -6.85 -6.15
N PRO A 469 -39.24 -8.14 -6.39
CA PRO A 469 -38.25 -9.22 -6.34
C PRO A 469 -37.13 -9.08 -7.39
N ASP A 470 -37.36 -8.33 -8.46
CA ASP A 470 -36.37 -7.95 -9.47
C ASP A 470 -35.23 -7.08 -8.91
N LEU A 471 -35.44 -6.43 -7.76
CA LEU A 471 -34.39 -5.66 -7.06
C LEU A 471 -33.47 -6.54 -6.21
N LYS A 472 -33.71 -7.85 -6.15
CA LYS A 472 -32.88 -8.78 -5.38
C LYS A 472 -31.44 -8.77 -5.89
N GLY A 473 -30.51 -8.38 -5.02
CA GLY A 473 -29.09 -8.28 -5.34
C GLY A 473 -28.66 -6.94 -5.94
N LYS A 474 -29.60 -6.04 -6.26
CA LYS A 474 -29.26 -4.66 -6.67
C LYS A 474 -28.74 -3.87 -5.47
N ARG A 475 -27.80 -2.97 -5.75
CA ARG A 475 -27.17 -2.09 -4.75
C ARG A 475 -27.78 -0.70 -4.83
N PHE A 476 -28.70 -0.43 -3.92
CA PHE A 476 -29.40 0.86 -3.83
C PHE A 476 -29.39 1.45 -2.41
N GLY A 477 -28.60 0.86 -1.50
CA GLY A 477 -28.33 1.39 -0.17
C GLY A 477 -26.99 2.10 -0.07
N PHE A 478 -26.88 3.06 0.84
CA PHE A 478 -25.65 3.81 1.10
C PHE A 478 -25.29 3.84 2.59
N MET A 479 -24.03 4.20 2.85
CA MET A 479 -23.48 4.52 4.16
C MET A 479 -22.44 5.62 3.96
N LEU A 480 -22.71 6.80 4.49
CA LEU A 480 -21.81 7.95 4.46
C LEU A 480 -21.21 8.13 5.86
N LEU A 481 -19.88 8.30 5.91
CA LEU A 481 -19.19 8.78 7.09
C LEU A 481 -18.93 10.27 6.89
N LEU A 482 -19.30 11.09 7.87
CA LEU A 482 -19.18 12.53 7.80
C LEU A 482 -18.50 13.07 9.06
N ASP A 483 -17.34 13.70 8.88
CA ASP A 483 -16.58 14.35 9.95
C ASP A 483 -16.75 15.87 9.90
N GLY A 484 -16.52 16.55 11.03
CA GLY A 484 -16.38 18.02 11.05
C GLY A 484 -17.64 18.80 10.68
N VAL A 485 -18.82 18.24 10.96
CA VAL A 485 -20.11 18.93 10.76
C VAL A 485 -20.17 20.15 11.68
N ASP A 486 -20.23 21.35 11.09
CA ASP A 486 -20.36 22.60 11.81
C ASP A 486 -21.78 23.16 11.61
N CYS A 487 -22.66 22.89 12.56
CA CYS A 487 -24.05 23.30 12.50
C CYS A 487 -24.26 24.82 12.54
N ALA A 488 -23.24 25.60 12.95
CA ALA A 488 -23.33 27.06 12.91
C ALA A 488 -23.26 27.62 11.48
N LYS A 489 -22.78 26.81 10.51
CA LYS A 489 -22.71 27.20 9.10
C LYS A 489 -24.04 27.08 8.37
N GLY A 490 -25.13 26.67 9.00
CA GLY A 490 -26.46 26.61 8.37
C GLY A 490 -27.02 25.19 8.23
N PRO A 491 -28.22 25.03 7.64
CA PRO A 491 -28.90 23.74 7.59
C PRO A 491 -28.19 22.74 6.67
N LEU A 492 -28.29 21.46 7.03
CA LEU A 492 -27.80 20.36 6.22
C LEU A 492 -28.89 19.90 5.26
N GLU A 493 -28.56 19.83 3.98
CA GLU A 493 -29.49 19.42 2.92
C GLU A 493 -29.04 18.09 2.32
N GLY A 494 -29.94 17.11 2.28
CA GLY A 494 -29.69 15.81 1.68
C GLY A 494 -30.16 15.79 0.24
N PHE A 495 -29.31 15.34 -0.68
CA PHE A 495 -29.66 15.22 -2.08
C PHE A 495 -29.32 13.84 -2.62
N ILE A 496 -30.18 13.34 -3.51
CA ILE A 496 -29.90 12.21 -4.38
C ILE A 496 -29.65 12.74 -5.78
N ALA A 497 -28.46 12.49 -6.33
CA ALA A 497 -28.16 12.73 -7.74
C ALA A 497 -28.30 11.42 -8.52
N ILE A 498 -29.09 11.45 -9.58
CA ILE A 498 -29.33 10.32 -10.49
C ILE A 498 -28.53 10.57 -11.78
N GLU A 499 -27.92 9.54 -12.35
CA GLU A 499 -27.03 9.67 -13.52
C GLU A 499 -27.68 10.27 -14.78
N ASP A 500 -29.00 10.36 -14.84
CA ASP A 500 -29.74 11.02 -15.93
C ASP A 500 -29.85 12.54 -15.78
N GLY A 501 -29.23 13.12 -14.75
CA GLY A 501 -29.18 14.56 -14.49
C GLY A 501 -30.20 15.05 -13.46
N ARG A 502 -31.13 14.19 -13.02
CA ARG A 502 -32.11 14.56 -11.99
C ARG A 502 -31.46 14.63 -10.61
N ALA A 503 -31.95 15.54 -9.79
CA ALA A 503 -31.68 15.58 -8.36
C ALA A 503 -32.99 15.48 -7.57
N VAL A 504 -32.97 14.78 -6.44
CA VAL A 504 -34.09 14.71 -5.49
C VAL A 504 -33.60 15.21 -4.14
N GLN A 505 -34.28 16.20 -3.58
CA GLN A 505 -33.99 16.68 -2.23
C GLN A 505 -34.73 15.82 -1.21
N LEU A 506 -34.01 15.33 -0.21
CA LEU A 506 -34.61 14.62 0.92
C LEU A 506 -35.26 15.63 1.89
N PRO A 507 -36.32 15.23 2.60
CA PRO A 507 -36.93 16.04 3.65
C PRO A 507 -35.91 16.52 4.70
N ALA A 508 -36.00 17.79 5.08
CA ALA A 508 -35.00 18.45 5.94
C ALA A 508 -34.97 17.90 7.38
N ASP A 509 -36.09 17.34 7.86
CA ASP A 509 -36.22 16.74 9.18
C ASP A 509 -35.28 15.55 9.38
N ARG A 510 -35.02 14.76 8.31
CA ARG A 510 -34.17 13.56 8.36
C ARG A 510 -32.71 13.84 8.72
N LEU A 511 -32.19 15.01 8.36
CA LEU A 511 -30.80 15.41 8.65
C LEU A 511 -30.70 16.44 9.77
N SER A 512 -31.79 17.08 10.19
CA SER A 512 -31.79 18.03 11.30
C SER A 512 -31.31 17.43 12.63
N THR A 513 -31.46 16.11 12.83
CA THR A 513 -30.98 15.38 14.01
C THR A 513 -29.47 15.46 14.18
N LEU A 514 -28.69 15.63 13.09
CA LEU A 514 -27.24 15.83 13.13
C LEU A 514 -26.83 17.09 13.90
N CYS A 515 -27.73 18.08 13.99
CA CYS A 515 -27.47 19.36 14.64
C CYS A 515 -28.27 19.58 15.94
N LEU A 516 -29.05 18.59 16.35
CA LEU A 516 -29.86 18.61 17.57
C LEU A 516 -29.31 17.72 18.70
N GLN A 517 -28.21 16.97 18.47
CA GLN A 517 -27.65 15.96 19.38
C GLN A 517 -26.21 16.23 19.88
#